data_AF-A0A938LWP0-F1
#
_entry.id   AF-A0A938LWP0-F1
#
_cell.length_a   1.000
_cell.length_b   1.000
_cell.length_c   1.000
_cell.angle_alpha   90.00
_cell.angle_beta   90.00
_cell.angle_gamma   90.00
#
_symmetry.space_group_name_H-M   'P 1'
#
loop_
_entity.id
_entity.type
_entity.pdbx_description
1 polymer ?
#
loop_
_entity_poly.entity_id
_entity_poly.type
_entity_poly.pdbx_seq_one_letter_code
_entity_poly.pdbx_strand_id
1 'polypeptide(L)'
;MTAMEEEDTTDAAAREHAGLTQTQVAERARTTQSVIARIEGCRGGIPSLPLLDRIARAIGIRIAVSLCRARITSADARPTTWRAPLRTAPRPRA
;
A
#
# COMPACT_ATOMS: atom_id res chain seq x y z
N MET A 1 -33.97 -3.07 6.15
CA MET A 1 -33.13 -2.10 5.43
C MET A 1 -31.71 -2.36 5.89
N THR A 2 -31.18 -3.47 5.39
CA THR A 2 -29.98 -4.15 5.88
C THR A 2 -28.78 -3.27 5.56
N ALA A 3 -27.89 -3.08 6.54
CA ALA A 3 -26.61 -2.45 6.33
C ALA A 3 -25.98 -3.09 5.09
N MET A 4 -25.88 -2.30 4.00
CA MET A 4 -24.98 -2.63 2.91
C MET A 4 -23.63 -2.76 3.59
N GLU A 5 -23.09 -3.97 3.55
CA GLU A 5 -21.78 -4.26 4.08
C GLU A 5 -20.81 -3.23 3.50
N GLU A 6 -20.29 -2.37 4.36
CA GLU A 6 -19.27 -1.39 4.00
C GLU A 6 -17.98 -2.20 3.83
N GLU A 7 -17.91 -2.91 2.70
CA GLU A 7 -16.80 -3.79 2.37
C GLU A 7 -15.61 -2.91 2.02
N ASP A 8 -14.54 -3.02 2.80
CA ASP A 8 -13.27 -2.35 2.58
C ASP A 8 -12.69 -2.81 1.22
N THR A 9 -13.11 -2.16 0.13
CA THR A 9 -12.69 -2.53 -1.22
C THR A 9 -11.24 -2.11 -1.44
N THR A 10 -10.41 -3.06 -1.86
CA THR A 10 -9.04 -2.78 -2.31
C THR A 10 -9.05 -2.14 -3.69
N ASP A 11 -7.93 -1.52 -4.08
CA ASP A 11 -7.79 -0.89 -5.40
C ASP A 11 -7.91 -1.90 -6.55
N ALA A 12 -7.41 -3.12 -6.36
CA ALA A 12 -7.54 -4.21 -7.33
C ALA A 12 -9.01 -4.62 -7.56
N ALA A 13 -9.75 -4.88 -6.46
CA ALA A 13 -11.15 -5.26 -6.55
C ALA A 13 -12.02 -4.15 -7.17
N ALA A 14 -11.78 -2.90 -6.77
CA ALA A 14 -12.50 -1.76 -7.33
C ALA A 14 -12.22 -1.57 -8.82
N ARG A 15 -10.97 -1.77 -9.26
CA ARG A 15 -10.57 -1.71 -10.66
C ARG A 15 -11.28 -2.78 -11.50
N GLU A 16 -11.31 -4.02 -11.01
CA GLU A 16 -11.97 -5.14 -11.69
C GLU A 16 -13.47 -4.91 -11.81
N HIS A 17 -14.11 -4.40 -10.76
CA HIS A 17 -15.53 -4.04 -10.79
C HIS A 17 -15.82 -2.91 -11.81
N ALA A 18 -14.88 -1.98 -11.99
CA ALA A 18 -14.96 -0.94 -13.01
C ALA A 18 -14.60 -1.43 -14.43
N GLY A 19 -14.21 -2.70 -14.61
CA GLY A 19 -13.83 -3.27 -15.91
C GLY A 19 -12.55 -2.68 -16.48
N LEU A 20 -11.64 -2.19 -15.64
CA LEU A 20 -10.41 -1.51 -16.06
C LEU A 20 -9.19 -2.44 -15.93
N THR A 21 -8.25 -2.31 -16.86
CA THR A 21 -6.92 -2.92 -16.76
C THR A 21 -5.97 -2.05 -15.93
N GLN A 22 -4.89 -2.63 -15.40
CA GLN A 22 -3.86 -1.86 -14.66
C GLN A 22 -3.28 -0.73 -15.51
N THR A 23 -3.07 -0.95 -16.81
CA THR A 23 -2.56 0.06 -17.73
C THR A 23 -3.55 1.22 -17.90
N GLN A 24 -4.85 0.94 -18.03
CA GLN A 24 -5.87 1.98 -18.16
C GLN A 24 -5.99 2.82 -16.88
N VAL A 25 -5.91 2.20 -15.70
CA VAL A 25 -5.88 2.95 -14.43
C VAL A 25 -4.61 3.78 -14.34
N ALA A 26 -3.46 3.22 -14.70
CA ALA A 26 -2.18 3.94 -14.69
C ALA A 26 -2.21 5.19 -15.57
N GLU A 27 -2.73 5.06 -16.79
CA GLU A 27 -2.89 6.17 -17.73
C GLU A 27 -3.79 7.27 -17.15
N ARG A 28 -4.99 6.90 -16.67
CA ARG A 28 -5.94 7.85 -16.05
C ARG A 28 -5.39 8.50 -14.79
N ALA A 29 -4.65 7.76 -13.98
CA ALA A 29 -4.04 8.24 -12.73
C ALA A 29 -2.71 8.98 -12.95
N ARG A 30 -2.24 9.10 -14.21
CA ARG A 30 -0.95 9.68 -14.60
C ARG A 30 0.22 9.04 -13.84
N THR A 31 0.27 7.72 -13.85
CA THR A 31 1.35 6.91 -13.28
C THR A 31 1.71 5.76 -14.21
N THR A 32 2.55 4.82 -13.78
CA THR A 32 2.95 3.68 -14.59
C THR A 32 2.20 2.42 -14.16
N GLN A 33 2.01 1.48 -15.10
CA GLN A 33 1.44 0.17 -14.78
C GLN A 33 2.27 -0.59 -13.74
N SER A 34 3.60 -0.42 -13.73
CA SER A 34 4.47 -0.96 -12.69
C SER A 34 4.24 -0.38 -11.29
N VAL A 35 3.80 0.88 -11.19
CA VAL A 35 3.40 1.49 -9.91
C VAL A 35 2.07 0.92 -9.45
N ILE A 36 1.09 0.78 -10.34
CA ILE A 36 -0.21 0.16 -10.01
C ILE A 36 -0.01 -1.30 -9.55
N ALA A 37 0.74 -2.10 -10.31
CA ALA A 37 1.04 -3.49 -9.95
C ALA A 37 1.75 -3.62 -8.60
N ARG A 38 2.55 -2.61 -8.21
CA ARG A 38 3.20 -2.56 -6.90
C ARG A 38 2.20 -2.38 -5.77
N ILE A 39 1.25 -1.47 -5.97
CA ILE A 39 0.20 -1.13 -5.00
C ILE A 39 -0.74 -2.32 -4.82
N GLU A 40 -1.29 -2.85 -5.93
CA GLU A 40 -2.17 -4.02 -5.91
C GLU A 40 -1.48 -5.26 -5.36
N GLY A 41 -0.18 -5.42 -5.62
CA GLY A 41 0.62 -6.52 -5.10
C GLY A 41 1.10 -6.33 -3.64
N CYS A 42 0.77 -5.22 -2.98
CA CYS A 42 1.27 -4.84 -1.65
C CYS A 42 2.81 -4.93 -1.53
N ARG A 43 3.54 -4.71 -2.64
CA ARG A 43 5.00 -4.92 -2.69
C ARG A 43 5.76 -3.61 -2.57
N GLY A 44 6.06 -3.24 -1.33
CA GLY A 44 7.02 -2.19 -1.03
C GLY A 44 6.40 -0.81 -0.89
N GLY A 45 6.68 -0.19 0.26
CA GLY A 45 6.27 1.17 0.61
C GLY A 45 4.76 1.35 0.77
N ILE A 46 4.36 2.12 1.77
CA ILE A 46 2.97 2.60 1.86
C ILE A 46 2.81 3.67 0.76
N PRO A 47 1.84 3.53 -0.17
CA PRO A 47 1.58 4.56 -1.18
C PRO A 47 1.15 5.85 -0.51
N SER A 48 1.49 6.99 -1.12
CA SER A 48 1.08 8.29 -0.58
C SER A 48 -0.41 8.55 -0.83
N LEU A 49 -1.06 9.27 0.10
CA LEU A 49 -2.47 9.66 -0.05
C LEU A 49 -2.78 10.35 -1.40
N PRO A 50 -1.93 11.25 -1.95
CA PRO A 50 -2.17 11.84 -3.26
C PRO A 50 -2.14 10.85 -4.42
N LEU A 51 -1.38 9.76 -4.32
CA LEU A 51 -1.37 8.71 -5.33
C LEU A 51 -2.66 7.89 -5.26
N LEU A 52 -3.08 7.52 -4.05
CA LEU A 52 -4.33 6.84 -3.83
C LEU A 52 -5.51 7.66 -4.38
N ASP A 53 -5.57 8.98 -4.09
CA ASP A 53 -6.66 9.85 -4.58
C ASP A 53 -6.75 9.86 -6.12
N ARG A 54 -5.61 9.90 -6.82
CA ARG A 54 -5.61 9.82 -8.29
C ARG A 54 -6.12 8.47 -8.80
N ILE A 55 -5.75 7.38 -8.15
CA ILE A 55 -6.22 6.02 -8.50
C ILE A 55 -7.74 5.92 -8.28
N ALA A 56 -8.23 6.38 -7.13
CA ALA A 56 -9.66 6.39 -6.82
C ALA A 56 -10.46 7.18 -7.87
N ARG A 57 -9.99 8.37 -8.24
CA ARG A 57 -10.59 9.18 -9.32
C ARG A 57 -10.54 8.49 -10.69
N ALA A 58 -9.46 7.78 -11.00
CA ALA A 58 -9.31 7.04 -12.25
C ALA A 58 -10.30 5.86 -12.38
N ILE A 59 -10.63 5.24 -11.25
CA ILE A 59 -11.60 4.14 -11.14
C ILE A 59 -13.04 4.67 -11.02
N GLY A 60 -13.23 5.87 -10.47
CA GLY A 60 -14.56 6.47 -10.23
C GLY A 60 -15.08 6.24 -8.81
N ILE A 61 -14.20 5.97 -7.85
CA ILE A 61 -14.53 5.74 -6.44
C ILE A 61 -13.96 6.84 -5.54
N ARG A 62 -14.25 6.77 -4.24
CA ARG A 62 -13.74 7.70 -3.21
C ARG A 62 -12.96 6.93 -2.15
N ILE A 63 -11.99 7.59 -1.54
CA ILE A 63 -11.23 7.04 -0.42
C ILE A 63 -11.89 7.49 0.89
N ALA A 64 -12.14 6.53 1.76
CA ALA A 64 -12.44 6.77 3.17
C ALA A 64 -11.19 6.47 4.01
N VAL A 65 -10.84 7.37 4.92
CA VAL A 65 -9.74 7.17 5.88
C VAL A 65 -10.31 7.27 7.28
N SER A 66 -10.17 6.20 8.06
CA SER A 66 -10.60 6.12 9.45
C SER A 66 -9.38 5.87 10.34
N LEU A 67 -9.32 6.59 11.47
CA LEU A 67 -8.28 6.39 12.47
C LEU A 67 -8.76 5.36 13.49
N CYS A 68 -8.01 4.27 13.61
CA CYS A 68 -8.29 3.19 14.56
C CYS A 68 -7.19 3.13 15.61
N ARG A 69 -7.53 2.61 16.80
CA ARG A 69 -6.52 2.39 17.85
C ARG A 69 -5.55 1.30 17.40
N ALA A 70 -4.27 1.65 17.27
CA ALA A 70 -3.24 0.69 16.94
C ALA A 70 -3.11 -0.37 18.05
N ARG A 71 -3.27 -1.65 17.69
CA ARG A 71 -2.85 -2.77 18.53
C ARG A 71 -1.39 -3.06 18.24
N ILE A 72 -0.51 -2.25 18.84
CA ILE A 72 0.94 -2.47 18.72
C ILE A 72 1.27 -3.75 19.48
N THR A 73 1.50 -4.85 18.76
CA THR A 73 2.12 -6.05 19.34
C THR A 73 3.63 -5.93 19.20
N SER A 74 4.38 -6.51 20.14
CA SER A 74 5.86 -6.44 20.10
C SER A 74 6.49 -7.02 18.82
N ALA A 75 5.74 -7.80 18.03
CA ALA A 75 6.17 -8.33 16.74
C ALA A 75 6.20 -7.28 15.61
N ASP A 76 5.34 -6.25 15.70
CA ASP A 76 5.20 -5.17 14.72
C ASP A 76 6.30 -4.09 14.86
N ALA A 77 7.03 -4.12 15.98
CA ALA A 77 8.09 -3.17 16.31
C ALA A 77 9.43 -3.45 15.61
N ARG A 78 9.50 -4.38 14.65
CA ARG A 78 10.73 -4.64 13.88
C ARG A 78 10.69 -3.86 12.57
N PRO A 79 11.29 -2.67 12.47
CA PRO A 79 11.59 -2.12 11.16
C PRO A 79 12.48 -3.11 10.42
N THR A 80 12.02 -3.57 9.26
CA THR A 80 12.68 -4.56 8.39
C THR A 80 14.06 -4.10 7.88
N THR A 81 14.51 -2.92 8.29
CA THR A 81 15.77 -2.27 7.92
C THR A 81 16.65 -1.88 9.11
N TRP A 82 16.27 -2.13 10.37
CA TRP A 82 17.20 -1.93 11.48
C TRP A 82 18.17 -3.11 11.59
N ARG A 83 19.28 -3.02 10.87
CA ARG A 83 20.52 -3.69 11.26
C ARG A 83 21.22 -2.78 12.27
N ALA A 84 21.23 -3.17 13.54
CA ALA A 84 22.19 -2.61 14.49
C ALA A 84 23.59 -2.67 13.85
N PRO A 85 24.42 -1.62 13.93
CA PRO A 85 25.78 -1.71 13.42
C PRO A 85 26.45 -2.89 14.12
N LEU A 86 26.97 -3.83 13.33
CA LEU A 86 27.80 -4.90 13.87
C LEU A 86 28.93 -4.20 14.59
N ARG A 87 28.94 -4.30 15.91
CA ARG A 87 30.04 -3.85 16.75
C ARG A 87 31.24 -4.70 16.32
N THR A 88 32.05 -4.17 15.40
CA THR A 88 33.23 -4.87 14.89
C THR A 88 34.18 -5.03 16.07
N ALA A 89 34.22 -6.22 16.66
CA ALA A 89 35.27 -6.57 17.60
C ALA A 89 36.62 -6.52 16.84
N PRO A 90 37.69 -5.97 17.46
CA PRO A 90 38.99 -5.93 16.81
C PRO A 90 39.47 -7.35 16.52
N ARG A 91 39.94 -7.60 15.29
CA ARG A 91 40.56 -8.88 14.91
C ARG A 91 41.84 -9.08 15.75
N PRO A 92 42.05 -10.24 16.39
CA PRO A 92 43.32 -10.52 17.03
C PRO A 92 44.42 -10.55 15.97
N ARG A 93 45.52 -9.82 16.22
CA ARG A 93 46.73 -9.92 15.39
C ARG A 93 47.40 -11.27 15.67
N ALA A 94 47.65 -12.02 14.61
CA ALA A 94 48.64 -13.10 14.62
C ALA A 94 50.05 -12.51 14.55
#